data_AF-A0A368F331-F1
#
_entry.id   AF-A0A368F331-F1
#
_cell.length_a   1.000
_cell.length_b   1.000
_cell.length_c   1.000
_cell.angle_alpha   90.00
_cell.angle_beta   90.00
_cell.angle_gamma   90.00
#
_symmetry.space_group_name_H-M   'P 1'
#
loop_
_entity.id
_entity.type
_entity.pdbx_description
1 polymer ?
#
loop_
_entity_poly.entity_id
_entity_poly.type
_entity_poly.pdbx_seq_one_letter_code
_entity_poly.pdbx_strand_id
1 'polypeptide(L)'
;MCLEASENINILPPCQECKVECDRLAYHAYNSYGHGLSHGGLRWLQRQNPEWTKAHIRSNFVVLNVFFRDMAHTEYRQIQATSLTEILSDIGGNMGMFLGMSLITVTELSLFISKIGWIAFSKRRRDYLFNKKKREQVNYYV
;
A
#
# COMPACT_ATOMS: atom_id res chain seq x y z
N MET A 1 -14.78 -2.99 -9.30
CA MET A 1 -13.58 -3.45 -10.03
C MET A 1 -14.05 -3.89 -11.40
N CYS A 2 -13.87 -3.05 -12.43
CA CYS A 2 -14.13 -3.45 -13.81
C CYS A 2 -12.96 -4.31 -14.29
N LEU A 3 -12.94 -5.58 -13.90
CA LEU A 3 -12.01 -6.57 -14.43
C LEU A 3 -12.77 -7.47 -15.39
N GLU A 4 -13.07 -6.95 -16.57
CA GLU A 4 -13.39 -7.76 -17.75
C GLU A 4 -13.44 -6.85 -18.98
N ALA A 5 -12.37 -6.88 -19.77
CA ALA A 5 -12.44 -6.44 -21.15
C ALA A 5 -13.30 -7.47 -21.89
N SER A 6 -14.59 -7.15 -22.08
CA SER A 6 -15.48 -7.95 -22.90
C SER A 6 -14.95 -8.02 -24.32
N GLU A 7 -14.85 -9.23 -24.88
CA GLU A 7 -14.46 -9.52 -26.27
C GLU A 7 -15.45 -8.97 -27.32
N ASN A 8 -16.51 -8.28 -26.89
CA ASN A 8 -17.46 -7.58 -27.76
C ASN A 8 -17.43 -6.06 -27.51
N ILE A 9 -16.89 -5.32 -28.48
CA ILE A 9 -16.76 -3.84 -28.51
C ILE A 9 -18.10 -3.11 -28.31
N ASN A 10 -19.24 -3.78 -28.49
CA ASN A 10 -20.57 -3.16 -28.48
C ASN A 10 -21.31 -3.24 -27.12
N ILE A 11 -20.72 -3.82 -26.06
CA ILE A 11 -21.41 -3.98 -24.77
C ILE A 11 -20.46 -3.74 -23.59
N LEU A 12 -19.55 -2.77 -23.69
CA LEU A 12 -18.76 -2.38 -22.53
C LEU A 12 -19.64 -1.48 -21.62
N PRO A 13 -20.03 -1.92 -20.41
CA PRO A 13 -20.81 -1.07 -19.52
C PRO A 13 -19.99 0.17 -19.16
N PRO A 14 -20.62 1.36 -19.03
CA PRO A 14 -19.92 2.55 -18.59
C PRO A 14 -19.44 2.34 -17.16
N CYS A 15 -18.14 2.08 -16.98
CA CYS A 15 -17.52 2.02 -15.67
C CYS A 15 -17.58 3.43 -15.07
N GLN A 16 -18.48 3.63 -14.12
CA GLN A 16 -18.75 4.93 -13.50
C GLN A 16 -17.54 5.44 -12.69
N GLU A 17 -16.70 4.53 -12.17
CA GLU A 17 -15.44 4.88 -11.49
C GLU A 17 -14.32 3.87 -11.79
N CYS A 18 -13.23 4.37 -12.39
CA CYS A 18 -11.99 3.62 -12.56
C CYS A 18 -11.13 3.76 -11.31
N LYS A 19 -11.08 2.71 -10.48
CA LYS A 19 -10.15 2.66 -9.35
C LYS A 19 -8.73 2.45 -9.90
N VAL A 20 -7.79 3.26 -9.42
CA VAL A 20 -6.37 3.12 -9.76
C VAL A 20 -5.81 1.79 -9.24
N GLU A 21 -4.95 1.18 -10.04
CA GLU A 21 -4.19 -0.02 -9.68
C GLU A 21 -3.03 0.34 -8.74
N CYS A 22 -2.73 -0.55 -7.78
CA CYS A 22 -1.62 -0.35 -6.85
C CYS A 22 -0.28 -0.68 -7.49
N ASP A 23 -0.23 -1.74 -8.30
CA ASP A 23 0.98 -2.20 -8.98
C ASP A 23 0.85 -1.88 -10.47
N ARG A 24 1.67 -0.95 -10.95
CA ARG A 24 1.69 -0.53 -12.35
C ARG A 24 3.09 -0.62 -12.92
N LEU A 25 3.22 -1.35 -14.03
CA LEU A 25 4.44 -1.40 -14.82
C LEU A 25 4.30 -0.48 -16.04
N ALA A 26 5.05 0.62 -16.05
CA ALA A 26 5.05 1.58 -17.14
C ALA A 26 6.43 1.63 -17.82
N TYR A 27 6.46 1.57 -19.15
CA TYR A 27 7.67 1.69 -19.95
C TYR A 27 7.71 3.06 -20.64
N HIS A 28 8.77 3.82 -20.41
CA HIS A 28 9.00 5.08 -21.14
C HIS A 28 9.75 4.79 -22.44
N ALA A 29 9.07 4.99 -23.57
CA ALA A 29 9.65 4.84 -24.89
C ALA A 29 10.33 6.14 -25.33
N TYR A 30 11.54 6.02 -25.88
CA TYR A 30 12.25 7.13 -26.49
C TYR A 30 12.70 6.73 -27.90
N ASN A 31 12.29 7.51 -28.89
CA ASN A 31 12.54 7.18 -30.28
C ASN A 31 13.76 7.94 -30.80
N SER A 32 14.64 7.23 -31.50
CA SER A 32 15.70 7.82 -32.31
C SER A 32 15.58 7.27 -33.74
N TYR A 33 15.80 8.14 -34.72
CA TYR A 33 15.69 7.80 -36.13
C TYR A 33 17.03 8.03 -36.82
N GLY A 34 17.50 7.01 -37.54
CA GLY A 34 18.68 7.11 -38.40
C GLY A 34 18.32 7.46 -39.84
N HIS A 35 19.32 7.83 -40.63
CA HIS A 35 19.13 8.05 -42.06
C HIS A 35 19.01 6.71 -42.81
N GLY A 36 17.79 6.16 -42.87
CA GLY A 36 17.40 5.04 -43.73
C GLY A 36 18.36 3.84 -43.74
N LEU A 37 18.25 3.02 -44.79
CA LEU A 37 19.15 1.88 -45.02
C LEU A 37 20.42 2.36 -45.74
N SER A 38 21.58 1.88 -45.29
CA SER A 38 22.87 2.13 -45.94
C SER A 38 22.91 1.52 -47.35
N HIS A 39 23.80 2.03 -48.21
CA HIS A 39 23.99 1.45 -49.55
C HIS A 39 24.38 -0.05 -49.51
N GLY A 40 25.06 -0.49 -48.45
CA GLY A 40 25.36 -1.90 -48.22
C GLY A 40 24.11 -2.73 -47.90
N GLY A 41 23.26 -2.23 -47.00
CA GLY A 41 21.99 -2.88 -46.65
C GLY A 41 21.02 -2.96 -47.83
N LEU A 42 20.96 -1.91 -48.65
CA LEU A 42 20.18 -1.89 -49.90
C LEU A 42 20.67 -2.96 -50.90
N ARG A 43 21.99 -3.11 -51.08
CA ARG A 43 22.55 -4.15 -51.96
C ARG A 43 22.29 -5.55 -51.42
N TRP A 44 22.34 -5.74 -50.11
CA TRP A 44 22.02 -7.04 -49.49
C TRP A 44 20.56 -7.42 -49.71
N LEU A 45 19.62 -6.49 -49.48
CA LEU A 45 18.19 -6.71 -49.73
C LEU A 45 17.89 -6.96 -51.22
N GLN A 46 18.55 -6.23 -52.12
CA GLN A 46 18.40 -6.42 -53.57
C GLN A 46 18.95 -7.78 -54.05
N ARG A 47 19.94 -8.36 -53.36
CA ARG A 47 20.43 -9.72 -53.66
C ARG A 47 19.43 -10.80 -53.25
N GLN A 48 18.63 -10.56 -52.22
CA GLN A 48 17.62 -11.52 -51.76
C GLN A 48 16.44 -11.57 -52.74
N ASN A 49 15.97 -10.41 -53.21
CA ASN A 49 14.91 -10.32 -54.21
C ASN A 49 15.28 -9.30 -55.30
N PRO A 50 15.54 -9.75 -56.54
CA PRO A 50 15.94 -8.88 -57.64
C PRO A 50 14.80 -7.97 -58.15
N GLU A 51 13.55 -8.33 -57.88
CA GLU A 51 12.34 -7.55 -58.19
C GLU A 51 12.27 -6.23 -57.39
N TRP A 52 12.98 -6.13 -56.26
CA TRP A 52 12.92 -4.95 -55.40
C TRP A 52 13.84 -3.83 -55.89
N THR A 53 13.22 -2.79 -56.44
CA THR A 53 13.92 -1.55 -56.82
C THR A 53 14.34 -0.76 -55.57
N LYS A 54 15.48 -0.05 -55.63
CA LYS A 54 15.98 0.78 -54.51
C LYS A 54 14.97 1.79 -53.98
N ALA A 55 14.14 2.37 -54.86
CA ALA A 55 13.06 3.28 -54.47
C ALA A 55 11.96 2.57 -53.67
N HIS A 56 11.56 1.37 -54.11
CA HIS A 56 10.56 0.54 -53.43
C HIS A 56 11.03 0.12 -52.03
N ILE A 57 12.30 -0.23 -51.89
CA ILE A 57 12.87 -0.60 -50.59
C ILE A 57 12.85 0.60 -49.63
N ARG A 58 13.17 1.80 -50.12
CA ARG A 58 13.18 3.02 -49.28
C ARG A 58 11.80 3.47 -48.83
N SER A 59 10.75 3.24 -49.60
CA SER A 59 9.39 3.68 -49.26
C SER A 59 8.61 2.67 -48.41
N ASN A 60 8.96 1.37 -48.47
CA ASN A 60 8.16 0.31 -47.84
C ASN A 60 8.84 -0.38 -46.66
N PHE A 61 10.16 -0.31 -46.53
CA PHE A 61 10.89 -1.00 -45.45
C PHE A 61 11.25 -0.05 -44.31
N VAL A 62 10.95 -0.48 -43.09
CA VAL A 62 11.38 0.17 -41.85
C VAL A 62 12.09 -0.84 -40.96
N VAL A 63 13.17 -0.42 -40.32
CA VAL A 63 13.89 -1.22 -39.34
C VAL A 63 13.62 -0.61 -37.97
N LEU A 64 12.99 -1.38 -37.09
CA LEU A 64 12.73 -1.01 -35.71
C LEU A 64 13.65 -1.81 -34.80
N ASN A 65 14.38 -1.12 -33.92
CA ASN A 65 15.16 -1.75 -32.86
C ASN A 65 14.58 -1.35 -31.50
N VAL A 66 14.05 -2.33 -30.76
CA VAL A 66 13.50 -2.13 -29.42
C VAL A 66 14.46 -2.73 -28.40
N PHE A 67 15.01 -1.88 -27.55
CA PHE A 67 15.97 -2.29 -26.53
C PHE A 67 15.75 -1.47 -25.25
N PHE A 68 16.16 -2.03 -24.11
CA PHE A 68 16.20 -1.30 -22.86
C PHE A 68 17.31 -0.26 -22.91
N ARG A 69 16.95 1.01 -22.68
CA ARG A 69 17.91 2.12 -22.65
C ARG A 69 18.94 1.94 -21.54
N ASP A 70 18.46 1.55 -20.36
CA ASP A 70 19.25 1.42 -19.15
C ASP A 70 19.06 0.01 -18.56
N MET A 71 20.08 -0.53 -17.87
CA MET A 71 19.99 -1.82 -17.17
C MET A 71 19.34 -1.71 -15.79
N ALA A 72 18.98 -0.49 -15.37
CA ALA A 72 18.32 -0.22 -14.11
C ALA A 72 16.85 0.16 -14.34
N HIS A 73 15.99 -0.22 -13.40
CA HIS A 73 14.58 0.19 -13.38
C HIS A 73 14.34 1.14 -12.21
N THR A 74 13.38 2.05 -12.37
CA THR A 74 12.93 2.94 -11.30
C THR A 74 11.65 2.39 -10.70
N GLU A 75 11.64 2.19 -9.39
CA GLU A 75 10.49 1.71 -8.64
C GLU A 75 9.96 2.81 -7.72
N TYR A 76 8.67 3.07 -7.78
CA TYR A 76 7.99 4.04 -6.92
C TYR A 76 7.06 3.30 -5.97
N ARG A 77 7.36 3.32 -4.68
CA ARG A 77 6.55 2.68 -3.65
C ARG A 77 6.00 3.71 -2.67
N GLN A 78 4.68 3.83 -2.59
CA GLN A 78 4.04 4.68 -1.59
C GLN A 78 3.99 3.94 -0.25
N ILE A 79 4.76 4.43 0.72
CA ILE A 79 4.73 3.94 2.09
C ILE A 79 3.85 4.82 2.97
N GLN A 80 3.28 4.25 4.02
CA GLN A 80 2.53 4.99 5.02
C GLN A 80 3.47 5.96 5.76
N ALA A 81 3.12 7.25 5.77
CA ALA A 81 3.95 8.30 6.34
C ALA A 81 4.06 8.25 7.88
N THR A 82 3.04 7.72 8.56
CA THR A 82 3.01 7.61 10.02
C THR A 82 2.53 6.24 10.44
N SER A 83 3.41 5.48 11.08
CA SER A 83 3.07 4.19 11.67
C SER A 83 2.52 4.35 13.09
N LEU A 84 1.77 3.35 13.60
CA LEU A 84 1.31 3.37 15.00
C LEU A 84 2.50 3.43 15.98
N THR A 85 3.61 2.79 15.62
CA THR A 85 4.86 2.82 16.40
C THR A 85 5.46 4.21 16.48
N GLU A 86 5.39 4.99 15.40
CA GLU A 86 5.90 6.35 15.35
C GLU A 86 5.05 7.30 16.18
N ILE A 87 3.71 7.19 16.10
CA ILE A 87 2.79 7.94 16.96
C ILE A 87 3.05 7.64 18.45
N LEU A 88 3.22 6.36 18.80
CA LEU A 88 3.53 5.97 20.18
C LEU A 88 4.90 6.47 20.64
N SER A 89 5.89 6.47 19.73
CA SER A 89 7.22 6.99 19.99
C SER A 89 7.21 8.50 20.25
N ASP A 90 6.45 9.27 19.48
CA ASP A 90 6.34 10.72 19.65
C ASP A 90 5.65 11.10 20.97
N ILE A 91 4.58 10.39 21.32
CA ILE A 91 3.88 10.60 22.60
C ILE A 91 4.79 10.23 23.77
N GLY A 92 5.42 9.05 23.72
CA GLY A 92 6.31 8.57 24.76
C GLY A 92 7.56 9.44 24.93
N GLY A 93 8.13 9.91 23.82
CA GLY A 93 9.28 10.82 23.81
C GLY A 93 8.95 12.16 24.45
N ASN A 94 7.82 12.78 24.08
CA ASN A 94 7.39 14.03 24.67
C ASN A 94 7.03 13.87 26.17
N MET A 95 6.32 12.82 26.55
CA MET A 95 6.01 12.55 27.96
C MET A 95 7.28 12.28 28.78
N GLY A 96 8.24 11.53 28.25
CA GLY A 96 9.51 11.25 28.91
C GLY A 96 10.39 12.49 29.06
N MET A 97 10.45 13.35 28.03
CA MET A 97 11.26 14.56 28.05
C MET A 97 10.68 15.63 29.00
N PHE A 98 9.37 15.87 28.97
CA PHE A 98 8.75 16.96 29.73
C PHE A 98 8.32 16.59 31.15
N LEU A 99 7.86 15.35 31.37
CA LEU A 99 7.36 14.90 32.68
C LEU A 99 8.37 14.00 33.42
N GLY A 100 9.48 13.61 32.77
CA GLY A 100 10.35 12.56 33.30
C GLY A 100 9.66 11.19 33.38
N MET A 101 8.55 11.02 32.66
CA MET A 101 7.74 9.81 32.72
C MET A 101 8.46 8.66 32.00
N SER A 102 8.70 7.57 32.71
CA SER A 102 9.32 6.36 32.15
C SER A 102 8.33 5.20 32.10
N LEU A 103 8.66 4.15 31.34
CA LEU A 103 7.87 2.91 31.31
C LEU A 103 7.67 2.32 32.72
N ILE A 104 8.65 2.49 33.61
CA ILE A 104 8.58 2.06 35.01
C ILE A 104 7.48 2.85 35.74
N THR A 105 7.43 4.18 35.60
CA THR A 105 6.40 5.01 36.25
C THR A 105 4.98 4.66 35.77
N VAL A 106 4.81 4.35 34.48
CA VAL A 106 3.52 3.88 33.93
C VAL A 106 3.13 2.53 34.51
N THR A 107 4.10 1.62 34.64
CA THR A 107 3.87 0.29 35.22
C THR A 107 3.47 0.39 36.69
N GLU A 108 4.16 1.23 37.46
CA GLU A 108 3.82 1.48 38.87
C GLU A 108 2.41 2.06 39.04
N LEU A 109 2.05 3.05 38.21
CA LEU A 109 0.70 3.65 38.21
C LEU A 109 -0.38 2.61 37.88
N SER A 110 -0.15 1.75 36.89
CA SER A 110 -1.11 0.71 36.50
C SER A 110 -1.30 -0.35 37.60
N LEU A 111 -0.23 -0.73 38.31
CA LEU A 111 -0.29 -1.61 39.48
C LEU A 111 -1.04 -0.97 40.64
N PHE A 112 -0.79 0.33 40.90
CA PHE A 112 -1.48 1.07 41.95
C PHE A 112 -2.98 1.16 41.69
N ILE A 113 -3.38 1.54 40.47
CA ILE A 113 -4.80 1.61 40.07
C ILE A 113 -5.46 0.22 40.17
N SER A 114 -4.78 -0.83 39.70
CA SER A 114 -5.29 -2.21 39.79
C SER A 114 -5.52 -2.64 41.24
N LYS A 115 -4.60 -2.28 42.15
CA LYS A 115 -4.72 -2.57 43.59
C LYS A 115 -5.88 -1.81 44.23
N ILE A 116 -6.03 -0.52 43.92
CA ILE A 116 -7.17 0.27 44.39
C ILE A 116 -8.49 -0.28 43.84
N GLY A 117 -8.54 -0.61 42.55
CA GLY A 117 -9.70 -1.22 41.90
C GLY A 117 -10.09 -2.54 42.56
N TRP A 118 -9.11 -3.39 42.87
CA TRP A 118 -9.34 -4.65 43.58
C TRP A 118 -9.89 -4.43 45.01
N ILE A 119 -9.31 -3.48 45.75
CA ILE A 119 -9.78 -3.13 47.10
C ILE A 119 -11.21 -2.56 47.05
N ALA A 120 -11.49 -1.66 46.10
CA ALA A 120 -12.80 -1.07 45.91
C ALA A 120 -13.85 -2.11 45.52
N PHE A 121 -13.52 -3.01 44.58
CA PHE A 121 -14.38 -4.12 44.18
C PHE A 121 -14.64 -5.08 45.35
N SER A 122 -13.60 -5.42 46.11
CA SER A 122 -13.71 -6.29 47.29
C SER A 122 -14.54 -5.66 48.42
N LYS A 123 -14.41 -4.36 48.67
CA LYS A 123 -15.27 -3.62 49.61
C LYS A 123 -16.72 -3.61 49.12
N ARG A 124 -16.96 -3.22 47.86
CA ARG A 124 -18.30 -3.18 47.26
C ARG A 124 -19.01 -4.55 47.29
N ARG A 125 -18.26 -5.64 47.10
CA ARG A 125 -18.77 -7.01 47.23
C ARG A 125 -19.11 -7.39 48.68
N ARG A 126 -18.30 -6.99 49.66
CA ARG A 126 -18.56 -7.22 51.10
C ARG A 126 -19.79 -6.43 51.58
N ASP A 127 -19.91 -5.17 51.18
CA ASP A 127 -21.05 -4.32 51.53
C ASP A 127 -22.35 -4.84 50.90
N TYR A 128 -22.28 -5.37 49.67
CA TYR A 128 -23.40 -6.05 49.03
C TYR A 128 -23.85 -7.29 49.82
N LEU A 129 -22.91 -8.16 50.25
CA LEU A 129 -23.24 -9.34 51.05
C LEU A 129 -23.85 -8.97 52.42
N PHE A 130 -23.31 -7.95 53.09
CA PHE A 130 -23.82 -7.51 54.40
C PHE A 130 -25.24 -6.93 54.30
N ASN A 131 -25.50 -6.11 53.27
CA ASN A 131 -26.82 -5.55 53.02
C ASN A 131 -27.84 -6.61 52.56
N LYS A 132 -27.39 -7.68 51.89
CA LYS A 132 -28.24 -8.84 51.57
C LYS A 132 -28.64 -9.59 52.86
N LYS A 133 -27.67 -9.86 53.75
CA LYS A 133 -27.93 -10.56 55.03
C LYS A 133 -28.89 -9.79 55.95
N LYS A 134 -28.78 -8.45 55.99
CA LYS A 134 -29.74 -7.60 56.73
C LYS A 134 -31.16 -7.70 56.16
N ARG A 135 -31.31 -7.67 54.83
CA ARG A 135 -32.62 -7.82 54.18
C ARG A 135 -33.25 -9.18 54.45
N GLU A 136 -32.45 -10.25 54.42
CA GLU A 136 -32.91 -11.61 54.72
C GLU A 136 -33.35 -11.77 56.19
N GLN A 137 -32.66 -11.14 57.15
CA GLN A 137 -33.07 -11.18 58.55
C GLN A 137 -34.38 -10.42 58.81
N VAL A 138 -34.55 -9.21 58.25
CA VAL A 138 -35.79 -8.44 58.44
C VAL A 138 -37.01 -9.17 57.87
N ASN A 139 -36.85 -9.87 56.74
CA ASN A 139 -37.93 -10.62 56.09
C ASN A 139 -38.31 -11.94 56.79
N TYR A 140 -37.54 -12.39 57.79
CA TYR A 140 -37.85 -13.56 58.62
C TYR A 140 -38.62 -13.20 59.89
N TYR A 141 -38.58 -11.94 60.33
CA TYR A 141 -39.27 -11.43 61.52
C TYR A 141 -40.60 -10.73 61.21
N VAL A 142 -41.10 -10.85 59.98
CA VAL A 142 -42.43 -10.41 59.52
C VAL A 142 -43.19 -11.66 59.07
#